data_AF-A0A3R7AA81-F1
#
_entry.id   AF-A0A3R7AA81-F1
#
_cell.length_a   1.000
_cell.length_b   1.000
_cell.length_c   1.000
_cell.angle_alpha   90.00
_cell.angle_beta   90.00
_cell.angle_gamma   90.00
#
_symmetry.space_group_name_H-M   'P 1'
#
loop_
_entity.id
_entity.type
_entity.pdbx_description
1 polymer ?
#
loop_
_entity_poly.entity_id
_entity_poly.type
_entity_poly.pdbx_seq_one_letter_code
_entity_poly.pdbx_strand_id
1 'polypeptide(L)' 'MSKRDVEEEITIKINGKNLPMTPFVQRIIRRTILAMLSTLKGTEIQGNEIIEVTVKKASK' A
#
# COMPACT_ATOMS: atom_id res chain seq x y z
N MET A 1 0.39 20.53 11.82
CA MET A 1 0.61 19.19 11.23
C MET A 1 2.06 18.83 11.41
N SER A 2 2.34 17.78 12.17
CA SER A 2 3.71 17.37 12.49
C SER A 2 4.28 16.59 11.31
N LYS A 3 5.58 16.74 11.02
CA LYS A 3 6.28 16.06 9.91
C LYS A 3 6.18 14.51 9.93
N ARG A 4 5.66 13.91 11.02
CA ARG A 4 5.42 12.47 11.14
C ARG A 4 4.09 11.99 10.54
N ASP A 5 3.16 12.89 10.25
CA ASP A 5 1.83 12.53 9.73
C ASP A 5 1.82 12.19 8.22
N VAL A 6 2.98 12.28 7.54
CA VAL A 6 3.19 11.75 6.18
C VAL A 6 3.60 10.26 6.23
N GLU A 7 3.55 9.62 7.41
CA GLU A 7 3.87 8.20 7.59
C GLU A 7 2.92 7.34 6.75
N GLU A 8 3.46 6.84 5.65
CA GLU A 8 3.19 5.48 5.21
C GLU A 8 1.77 5.18 4.71
N GLU A 9 1.16 6.10 3.94
CA GLU A 9 -0.17 5.87 3.40
C GLU A 9 -0.20 4.68 2.41
N ILE A 10 -1.03 3.69 2.76
CA ILE A 10 -1.49 2.66 1.83
C ILE A 10 -2.99 2.85 1.59
N THR A 11 -3.35 3.00 0.33
CA THR A 11 -4.75 3.04 -0.12
C THR A 11 -5.08 1.76 -0.87
N ILE A 12 -6.15 1.08 -0.46
CA ILE A 12 -6.67 -0.08 -1.18
C ILE A 12 -8.03 0.27 -1.76
N LYS A 13 -8.17 0.09 -3.08
CA LYS A 13 -9.41 0.29 -3.83
C LYS A 13 -9.96 -1.04 -4.30
N ILE A 14 -11.19 -1.35 -3.93
CA ILE A 14 -11.93 -2.51 -4.44
C ILE A 14 -13.03 -2.00 -5.36
N ASN A 15 -12.96 -2.34 -6.64
CA ASN A 15 -13.93 -1.90 -7.65
C ASN A 15 -14.16 -0.39 -7.63
N GLY A 16 -13.07 0.38 -7.51
CA GLY A 16 -13.10 1.84 -7.49
C GLY A 16 -13.49 2.48 -6.15
N LYS A 17 -13.79 1.70 -5.10
CA LYS A 17 -14.12 2.23 -3.77
C LYS A 17 -12.98 2.01 -2.79
N ASN A 18 -12.63 3.03 -2.01
CA ASN A 18 -11.66 2.90 -0.93
C ASN A 18 -12.18 1.89 0.11
N LEU A 19 -11.33 0.95 0.50
CA LEU A 19 -11.60 0.02 1.58
C LEU A 19 -11.17 0.68 2.91
N PRO A 20 -12.10 0.97 3.84
CA PRO A 20 -11.73 1.45 5.16
C PRO A 20 -10.94 0.38 5.91
N MET A 21 -9.81 0.78 6.49
CA MET A 21 -8.92 -0.12 7.23
C MET A 21 -8.42 0.55 8.50
N THR A 22 -8.24 -0.25 9.55
CA THR A 22 -7.58 0.22 10.76
C THR A 22 -6.07 0.44 10.51
N PRO A 23 -5.40 1.29 11.30
CA PRO A 23 -3.95 1.51 11.17
C PRO A 23 -3.13 0.21 11.27
N PHE A 24 -3.59 -0.75 12.09
CA PHE A 24 -2.95 -2.06 12.21
C PHE A 24 -2.96 -2.83 10.88
N VAL A 25 -4.12 -2.90 10.21
CA VAL A 25 -4.26 -3.60 8.93
C VAL A 25 -3.45 -2.90 7.83
N GLN A 26 -3.50 -1.56 7.79
CA GLN A 26 -2.70 -0.76 6.86
C GLN A 26 -1.20 -1.09 6.98
N ARG A 27 -0.68 -1.10 8.21
CA ARG A 27 0.73 -1.41 8.48
C ARG A 27 1.13 -2.83 8.07
N ILE A 28 0.28 -3.83 8.31
CA ILE A 28 0.55 -5.21 7.88
C ILE A 28 0.67 -5.27 6.36
N ILE A 29 -0.36 -4.81 5.64
CA ILE A 29 -0.40 -4.94 4.18
C ILE A 29 0.74 -4.14 3.54
N ARG A 30 0.99 -2.92 4.01
CA ARG A 30 2.11 -2.08 3.55
C ARG A 30 3.44 -2.83 3.67
N ARG A 31 3.76 -3.33 4.86
CA ARG A 31 5.03 -4.05 5.10
C ARG A 31 5.16 -5.28 4.23
N THR A 32 4.07 -6.04 4.07
CA THR A 32 4.06 -7.21 3.18
C THR A 32 4.30 -6.81 1.73
N ILE A 33 3.68 -5.75 1.22
CA ILE A 33 3.90 -5.28 -0.15
C ILE A 33 5.33 -4.81 -0.36
N LEU A 34 5.87 -3.98 0.54
CA LEU A 34 7.26 -3.53 0.45
C LEU A 34 8.24 -4.71 0.49
N ALA A 35 7.98 -5.71 1.33
CA ALA A 35 8.78 -6.93 1.38
C ALA A 35 8.67 -7.76 0.09
N MET A 36 7.50 -7.81 -0.56
CA MET A 36 7.37 -8.46 -1.87
C MET A 36 8.14 -7.69 -2.94
N LEU A 37 7.97 -6.36 -2.98
CA LEU A 37 8.63 -5.50 -3.97
C LEU A 37 10.14 -5.53 -3.83
N SER A 38 10.69 -5.58 -2.60
CA SER A 38 12.15 -5.61 -2.38
C SER A 38 12.84 -6.85 -2.97
N THR A 39 12.08 -7.91 -3.28
CA THR A 39 12.62 -9.12 -3.94
C THR A 39 12.67 -9.01 -5.47
N LEU A 40 12.07 -7.98 -6.06
CA LEU A 40 11.97 -7.84 -7.51
C LEU A 40 13.21 -7.14 -8.07
N LYS A 41 13.67 -7.62 -9.23
CA LYS A 41 14.78 -6.98 -9.95
C LYS A 41 14.31 -5.65 -10.53
N GLY A 42 15.08 -4.59 -10.31
CA GLY A 42 14.82 -3.26 -10.89
C GLY A 42 13.89 -2.38 -10.06
N THR A 43 13.57 -2.77 -8.82
CA THR A 43 12.84 -1.92 -7.87
C THR A 43 13.81 -1.34 -6.83
N GLU A 44 13.83 -0.02 -6.70
CA GLU A 44 14.57 0.71 -5.65
C GLU A 44 13.60 1.14 -4.55
N ILE A 45 13.42 0.29 -3.54
CA ILE A 45 12.49 0.53 -2.42
C ILE A 45 13.27 1.02 -1.19
N GLN A 46 12.85 2.16 -0.65
CA GLN A 46 13.41 2.86 0.50
C GLN A 46 12.49 2.78 1.73
N GLY A 47 11.23 2.35 1.57
CA GLY A 47 10.27 2.10 2.65
C GLY A 47 9.34 3.27 2.95
N ASN A 48 9.57 4.44 2.35
CA ASN A 48 8.76 5.65 2.49
C ASN A 48 7.80 5.86 1.30
N GLU A 49 7.59 4.86 0.46
CA GLU A 49 6.76 4.95 -0.73
C GLU A 49 5.29 5.13 -0.38
N ILE A 50 4.54 5.83 -1.23
CA ILE A 50 3.08 5.83 -1.16
C ILE A 50 2.59 4.60 -1.94
N ILE A 51 1.75 3.77 -1.32
CA ILE A 51 1.29 2.53 -1.94
C ILE A 51 -0.19 2.65 -2.30
N GLU A 52 -0.52 2.47 -3.58
CA GLU A 52 -1.89 2.32 -4.04
C GLU A 52 -2.11 0.92 -4.62
N VAL A 53 -3.05 0.17 -4.04
CA VAL A 53 -3.46 -1.15 -4.52
C VAL A 53 -4.86 -1.06 -5.09
N THR A 54 -5.03 -1.46 -6.34
CA THR A 54 -6.35 -1.53 -6.98
C THR A 54 -6.71 -2.97 -7.32
N VAL A 55 -7.81 -3.45 -6.76
CA VAL A 55 -8.41 -4.75 -7.07
C VAL A 55 -9.66 -4.52 -7.92
N LYS A 56 -9.66 -5.08 -9.13
CA LYS A 56 -10.80 -5.05 -10.05
C LYS A 56 -11.35 -6.46 -10.22
N LYS A 57 -12.67 -6.57 -10.42
CA LYS A 57 -13.24 -7.82 -10.95
C LYS A 57 -12.59 -8.14 -12.29
N ALA A 58 -12.21 -9.40 -12.49
CA ALA A 58 -11.85 -9.89 -13.80
C ALA A 58 -13.10 -9.82 -14.70
N SER A 59 -12.97 -9.16 -15.85
CA SER A 59 -13.96 -9.30 -16.92
C SER A 59 -13.84 -10.72 -17.46
N LYS A 60 -14.94 -11.47 -17.50
CA LYS A 60 -15.01 -12.70 -18.29
C LYS A 60 -15.00 -12.37 -19.77
#